data_AF-A0A8T5XTR8-F1
#
_entry.id   AF-A0A8T5XTR8-F1
#
_cell.length_a   1.000
_cell.length_b   1.000
_cell.length_c   1.000
_cell.angle_alpha   90.00
_cell.angle_beta   90.00
_cell.angle_gamma   90.00
#
_symmetry.space_group_name_H-M   'P 1'
#
loop_
_entity.id
_entity.type
_entity.pdbx_description
1 polymer ?
#
loop_
_entity_poly.entity_id
_entity_poly.type
_entity_poly.pdbx_seq_one_letter_code
_entity_poly.pdbx_strand_id
1 'polypeptide(L)'
;MKKSVIIDTPCYYEDSLKNGIRIAENSGANYRYIECRVEDYSIIEDRIYSRDRLVSQIEDTTIKRFKNALDKSVKPKNGNYIVIDTSSESSYDMKVIEEYLEKK
;
A
#
# COMPACT_ATOMS: atom_id res chain seq x y z
N MET A 1 -24.34 13.40 4.01
CA MET A 1 -24.06 12.03 3.49
C MET A 1 -22.62 11.69 3.84
N LYS A 2 -22.36 10.61 4.58
CA LYS A 2 -20.98 10.17 4.86
C LYS A 2 -20.44 9.46 3.61
N LYS A 3 -19.24 9.81 3.16
CA LYS A 3 -18.55 9.15 2.04
C LYS A 3 -17.27 8.53 2.55
N SER A 4 -17.00 7.29 2.15
CA SER A 4 -15.69 6.66 2.33
C SER A 4 -14.74 7.13 1.23
N VAL A 5 -13.44 7.16 1.54
CA VAL A 5 -12.38 7.57 0.61
C VAL A 5 -11.26 6.54 0.66
N ILE A 6 -10.71 6.21 -0.51
CA ILE A 6 -9.50 5.41 -0.66
C ILE A 6 -8.38 6.36 -1.08
N ILE A 7 -7.23 6.24 -0.43
CA ILE A 7 -6.02 6.98 -0.75
C ILE A 7 -4.96 5.94 -1.09
N ASP A 8 -4.48 5.97 -2.33
CA ASP A 8 -3.39 5.12 -2.79
C ASP A 8 -2.09 5.91 -2.82
N THR A 9 -1.14 5.52 -1.96
CA THR A 9 0.17 6.16 -1.85
C THR A 9 1.24 5.12 -1.47
N PRO A 10 2.51 5.33 -1.86
CA PRO A 10 3.60 4.52 -1.35
C PRO A 10 3.63 4.45 0.19
N CYS A 11 3.77 3.23 0.70
CA CYS A 11 3.62 2.91 2.11
C CYS A 11 4.78 3.40 3.01
N TYR A 12 5.80 4.05 2.46
CA TYR A 12 6.93 4.63 3.22
C TYR A 12 6.79 6.14 3.51
N TYR A 13 5.68 6.78 3.12
CA TYR A 13 5.42 8.18 3.47
C TYR A 13 4.78 8.30 4.85
N GLU A 14 5.61 8.50 5.88
CA GLU A 14 5.15 8.59 7.27
C GLU A 14 4.14 9.71 7.52
N ASP A 15 4.32 10.86 6.87
CA ASP A 15 3.39 11.98 7.01
C ASP A 15 2.00 11.66 6.45
N SER A 16 1.90 10.90 5.36
CA SER A 16 0.61 10.46 4.80
C SER A 16 -0.13 9.56 5.79
N LEU A 17 0.58 8.63 6.42
CA LEU A 17 0.02 7.75 7.45
C LEU A 17 -0.44 8.54 8.68
N LYS A 18 0.44 9.38 9.25
CA LYS A 18 0.13 10.18 10.45
C LYS A 18 -1.04 11.14 10.21
N ASN A 19 -1.03 11.85 9.09
CA ASN A 19 -2.09 12.77 8.75
C ASN A 19 -3.41 12.04 8.47
N GLY A 20 -3.37 10.91 7.77
CA GLY A 20 -4.55 10.09 7.51
C GLY A 20 -5.22 9.61 8.78
N ILE A 21 -4.45 9.06 9.73
CA ILE A 21 -4.95 8.61 11.04
C ILE A 21 -5.57 9.79 11.80
N ARG A 22 -4.85 10.92 11.91
CA ARG A 22 -5.33 12.10 12.62
C ARG A 22 -6.64 12.65 12.05
N ILE A 23 -6.76 12.71 10.72
CA ILE A 23 -7.97 13.19 10.05
C ILE A 23 -9.15 12.24 10.32
N ALA A 24 -8.90 10.92 10.29
CA ALA A 24 -9.93 9.92 10.59
C ALA A 24 -10.42 10.04 12.04
N GLU A 25 -9.50 10.16 13.01
CA GLU A 25 -9.82 10.38 14.42
C GLU A 25 -10.67 11.64 14.63
N ASN A 26 -10.24 12.78 14.05
CA ASN A 26 -10.93 14.06 14.17
C ASN A 26 -12.33 14.08 13.53
N SER A 27 -12.57 13.21 12.55
CA SER A 27 -13.86 13.11 11.85
C SER A 27 -14.75 11.97 12.39
N GLY A 28 -14.25 11.17 13.34
CA GLY A 28 -14.93 9.97 13.82
C GLY A 28 -15.08 8.90 12.72
N ALA A 29 -14.15 8.86 11.76
CA ALA A 29 -14.11 7.86 10.70
C ALA A 29 -13.19 6.69 11.09
N ASN A 30 -13.52 5.49 10.58
CA ASN A 30 -12.66 4.33 10.72
C ASN A 30 -11.48 4.45 9.74
N TYR A 31 -10.25 4.41 10.27
CA TYR A 31 -9.05 4.34 9.46
C TYR A 31 -8.65 2.88 9.24
N ARG A 32 -8.47 2.49 7.98
CA ARG A 32 -7.99 1.16 7.59
C ARG A 32 -6.80 1.29 6.67
N TYR A 33 -5.85 0.38 6.84
CA TYR A 33 -4.59 0.41 6.12
C TYR A 33 -4.32 -0.94 5.46
N ILE A 34 -3.98 -0.89 4.17
CA ILE A 34 -3.65 -2.06 3.37
C ILE A 34 -2.30 -1.79 2.72
N GLU A 35 -1.34 -2.68 2.92
CA GLU A 35 -0.07 -2.66 2.20
C GLU A 35 -0.03 -3.77 1.17
N CYS A 36 0.08 -3.40 -0.11
CA CYS A 36 0.47 -4.33 -1.17
C CYS A 36 1.98 -4.51 -1.14
N ARG A 37 2.45 -5.73 -0.88
CA ARG A 37 3.86 -6.00 -0.63
C ARG A 37 4.37 -7.13 -1.53
N VAL A 38 5.56 -6.93 -2.09
CA VAL A 38 6.33 -7.94 -2.83
C VAL A 38 7.75 -7.87 -2.31
N GLU A 39 8.28 -9.00 -1.84
CA GLU A 39 9.64 -9.09 -1.27
C GLU A 39 10.69 -9.44 -2.33
N ASP A 40 10.27 -9.93 -3.50
CA ASP A 40 11.14 -10.26 -4.62
C ASP A 40 11.35 -9.07 -5.56
N TYR A 41 12.61 -8.64 -5.67
CA TYR A 41 13.00 -7.55 -6.56
C TYR A 41 12.76 -7.87 -8.03
N SER A 42 13.00 -9.11 -8.46
CA SER A 42 12.87 -9.51 -9.87
C SER A 42 11.45 -9.28 -10.37
N ILE A 43 10.45 -9.58 -9.54
CA ILE A 43 9.04 -9.35 -9.85
C ILE A 43 8.75 -7.85 -10.03
N ILE A 44 9.31 -6.98 -9.17
CA ILE A 44 9.12 -5.53 -9.29
C ILE A 44 9.84 -4.97 -10.52
N GLU A 45 11.05 -5.45 -10.78
CA GLU A 45 11.85 -5.09 -11.94
C GLU A 45 11.12 -5.45 -13.24
N ASP A 46 10.65 -6.69 -13.36
CA ASP A 46 9.88 -7.18 -14.50
C ASP A 46 8.63 -6.32 -14.72
N ARG A 47 7.87 -6.00 -13.65
CA ARG A 47 6.67 -5.14 -13.74
C ARG A 47 6.97 -3.73 -14.22
N ILE A 48 8.12 -3.16 -13.83
CA ILE A 48 8.52 -1.82 -14.26
C ILE A 48 8.90 -1.82 -15.74
N TYR A 49 9.58 -2.87 -16.20
CA TYR A 49 10.01 -2.99 -17.60
C TYR A 49 8.88 -3.44 -18.55
N SER A 50 7.92 -4.24 -18.07
CA SER A 50 6.87 -4.82 -18.92
C SER A 50 5.62 -3.96 -19.06
N ARG A 51 5.46 -2.91 -18.24
CA ARG A 51 4.26 -2.05 -18.28
C ARG A 51 4.34 -1.02 -19.40
N ASP A 52 3.18 -0.61 -19.91
CA ASP A 52 3.05 0.60 -20.73
C ASP A 52 3.33 1.83 -19.85
N ARG A 53 4.55 2.35 -19.93
CA ARG A 53 5.04 3.43 -19.05
C ARG A 53 4.38 4.77 -19.37
N LEU A 54 3.79 5.42 -18.37
CA LEU A 54 3.40 6.83 -18.45
C LEU A 54 4.59 7.77 -18.21
N VAL A 55 4.53 8.99 -18.75
CA VAL A 55 5.64 9.97 -18.68
C VAL A 55 6.11 10.25 -17.24
N SER A 56 5.19 10.28 -16.27
CA SER A 56 5.49 10.54 -14.85
C SER A 56 6.04 9.34 -14.09
N GLN A 57 6.01 8.15 -14.67
CA GLN A 57 6.41 6.91 -14.02
C GLN A 57 7.90 6.63 -14.24
N ILE A 58 8.55 6.07 -13.22
CA ILE A 58 9.95 5.62 -13.31
C ILE A 58 10.14 4.60 -14.45
N GLU A 59 11.28 4.68 -15.10
CA GLU A 59 11.66 3.76 -16.18
C GLU A 59 12.45 2.56 -15.66
N ASP A 60 13.18 2.75 -14.56
CA ASP A 60 14.00 1.72 -13.96
C ASP A 60 13.90 1.74 -12.42
N THR A 61 14.50 0.73 -11.81
CA THR A 61 14.76 0.68 -10.38
C THR A 61 16.09 -0.01 -10.13
N THR A 62 16.52 -0.02 -8.86
CA THR A 62 17.70 -0.78 -8.43
C THR A 62 17.33 -1.56 -7.18
N ILE A 63 18.01 -2.68 -6.93
CA ILE A 63 17.84 -3.46 -5.70
C ILE A 63 17.96 -2.60 -4.44
N LYS A 64 18.83 -1.58 -4.46
CA LYS A 64 19.02 -0.64 -3.34
C LYS A 64 17.80 0.25 -3.12
N ARG A 65 17.23 0.82 -4.19
CA ARG A 65 16.00 1.64 -4.11
C ARG A 65 14.82 0.80 -3.62
N PHE A 66 14.68 -0.41 -4.17
CA PHE A 66 13.66 -1.37 -3.77
C PHE A 66 13.75 -1.72 -2.27
N LYS A 67 14.92 -2.19 -1.81
CA LYS A 67 15.12 -2.52 -0.38
C LYS A 67 14.85 -1.31 0.52
N ASN A 68 15.37 -0.14 0.16
CA ASN A 68 15.11 1.08 0.91
C ASN A 68 13.60 1.44 0.97
N ALA A 69 12.82 1.15 -0.08
CA ALA A 69 11.37 1.37 -0.05
C ALA A 69 10.66 0.39 0.90
N LEU A 70 11.08 -0.89 0.92
CA LEU A 70 10.56 -1.90 1.84
C LEU A 70 10.92 -1.58 3.30
N ASP A 71 12.18 -1.25 3.56
CA ASP A 71 12.71 -0.96 4.90
C ASP A 71 12.08 0.29 5.53
N LYS A 72 11.71 1.27 4.69
CA LYS A 72 11.06 2.51 5.11
C LYS A 72 9.53 2.41 5.17
N SER A 73 8.94 1.29 4.76
CA SER A 73 7.49 1.11 4.88
C SER A 73 7.06 1.30 6.33
N VAL A 74 6.01 2.07 6.55
CA VAL A 74 5.46 2.38 7.87
C VAL A 74 4.05 1.84 7.99
N LYS A 75 3.70 1.37 9.20
CA LYS A 75 2.38 0.77 9.48
C LYS A 75 1.74 1.44 10.69
N PRO A 76 0.40 1.44 10.80
CA PRO A 76 -0.29 1.87 12.01
C PRO A 76 0.21 1.10 13.25
N LYS A 77 0.57 1.82 14.32
CA LYS A 77 1.06 1.21 15.57
C LYS A 77 -0.01 0.43 16.35
N ASN A 78 -1.28 0.72 16.11
CA ASN A 78 -2.42 0.07 16.76
C ASN A 78 -2.75 -1.32 16.16
N GLY A 79 -2.01 -1.77 15.15
CA GLY A 79 -2.22 -3.08 14.52
C GLY A 79 -3.40 -3.13 13.54
N ASN A 80 -4.08 -2.00 13.28
CA ASN A 80 -5.18 -1.94 12.32
C ASN A 80 -4.68 -1.86 10.88
N TYR A 81 -4.04 -2.92 10.42
CA TYR A 81 -3.61 -3.06 9.03
C TYR A 81 -3.62 -4.52 8.57
N ILE A 82 -3.67 -4.70 7.26
CA ILE A 82 -3.34 -5.96 6.61
C ILE A 82 -2.20 -5.75 5.61
N VAL A 83 -1.41 -6.79 5.39
CA VAL A 83 -0.39 -6.85 4.34
C VAL A 83 -0.80 -7.95 3.38
N ILE A 84 -0.85 -7.61 2.09
CA ILE A 84 -1.24 -8.51 1.03
C ILE A 84 -0.02 -8.77 0.16
N ASP A 85 0.37 -10.05 0.04
CA ASP A 85 1.36 -10.46 -0.94
C ASP A 85 0.76 -10.36 -2.34
N THR A 86 1.32 -9.50 -3.17
CA THR A 86 0.91 -9.35 -4.57
C THR A 86 1.96 -9.86 -5.55
N SER A 87 2.82 -10.79 -5.12
CA SER A 87 3.86 -11.41 -5.97
C SER A 87 3.28 -12.11 -7.20
N SER A 88 2.07 -12.68 -7.10
CA SER A 88 1.35 -13.33 -8.22
C SER A 88 -0.16 -13.13 -8.11
N GLU A 89 -0.92 -13.43 -9.17
CA GLU A 89 -2.39 -13.40 -9.11
C GLU A 89 -2.96 -14.42 -8.11
N SER A 90 -2.23 -15.51 -7.86
CA SER A 90 -2.61 -16.53 -6.87
C SER A 90 -2.19 -16.20 -5.44
N SER A 91 -1.36 -15.17 -5.22
CA SER A 91 -0.86 -14.84 -3.87
C SER A 91 -1.84 -14.05 -3.02
N TYR A 92 -2.93 -13.54 -3.61
CA TYR A 92 -3.95 -12.79 -2.90
C TYR A 92 -5.37 -13.22 -3.27
N ASP A 93 -6.29 -13.03 -2.32
CA ASP A 93 -7.74 -13.14 -2.53
C ASP A 93 -8.38 -11.78 -2.24
N MET A 94 -9.05 -11.21 -3.25
CA MET A 94 -9.74 -9.92 -3.11
C MET A 94 -10.81 -9.94 -2.03
N LYS A 95 -11.41 -11.10 -1.73
CA LYS A 95 -12.40 -11.22 -0.65
C LYS A 95 -11.81 -10.87 0.72
N VAL A 96 -10.53 -11.18 0.95
CA VAL A 96 -9.86 -10.80 2.20
C VAL A 96 -9.81 -9.28 2.37
N ILE A 97 -9.57 -8.56 1.27
CA ILE A 97 -9.56 -7.09 1.26
C ILE A 97 -10.98 -6.56 1.48
N GLU A 98 -11.98 -7.11 0.79
CA GLU A 98 -13.39 -6.72 0.94
C GLU A 98 -13.88 -6.92 2.38
N GLU A 99 -13.69 -8.12 2.94
CA GLU A 99 -14.03 -8.44 4.33
C GLU A 99 -13.30 -7.51 5.32
N TYR A 100 -12.01 -7.23 5.05
CA TYR A 100 -11.24 -6.28 5.84
C TYR A 100 -11.74 -4.84 5.70
N LEU A 101 -12.42 -4.45 4.63
CA LEU A 101 -13.01 -3.11 4.45
C LEU A 101 -14.44 -3.00 5.00
N GLU A 102 -15.13 -4.13 5.18
CA GLU A 102 -16.51 -4.17 5.69
C GLU A 102 -16.62 -4.32 7.22
N LYS A 103 -15.63 -4.92 7.90
CA LYS A 103 -15.60 -5.07 9.38
C LYS A 103 -15.88 -3.75 10.12
N LYS A 104 -17.00 -3.62 10.84
CA LYS A 104 -17.38 -2.33 11.47
C LYS A 104 -16.43 -1.91 12.60
#